data_AF-A0AAV9K7P2-F1
#
_entry.id   AF-A0AAV9K7P2-F1
#
_cell.length_a   1.000
_cell.length_b   1.000
_cell.length_c   1.000
_cell.angle_alpha   90.00
_cell.angle_beta   90.00
_cell.angle_gamma   90.00
#
_symmetry.space_group_name_H-M   'P 1'
#
loop_
_entity.id
_entity.type
_entity.pdbx_description
1 polymer ?
#
loop_
_entity_poly.entity_id
_entity_poly.type
_entity_poly.pdbx_seq_one_letter_code
_entity_poly.pdbx_strand_id
1 'polypeptide(L)'
;MEYLHHNFIFILVLTMFCFKAMSQQYQIMQYVLQWSPSFCQISNCKRGVSQKISIHGLWPAYGNGHSIPCKCIDIIKEEKNVNEVMKFNPNLNLFHIIWPNLKASSPYDWLWKHGWVNHGCCIGPSLTTTQYFQAGHLIIFSKRYINFFLCVLNGISINLTNHLVQGGVQPSNHVPYSELKIRAALSKLVHFSFDTKLTRFISCPLLQNGKCKTDVFLPTF
;
A
#
# COMPACT_ATOMS: atom_id res chain seq x y z
N MET A 1 4.18 11.65 35.37
CA MET A 1 3.17 11.10 34.45
C MET A 1 3.36 11.79 33.11
N GLU A 2 4.21 11.23 32.26
CA GLU A 2 4.36 11.66 30.87
C GLU A 2 3.86 10.50 30.00
N TYR A 3 2.77 10.74 29.29
CA TYR A 3 2.20 9.77 28.35
C TYR A 3 3.16 9.64 27.16
N LEU A 4 3.87 8.52 27.08
CA LEU A 4 4.64 8.13 25.90
C LEU A 4 3.70 8.02 24.69
N HIS A 5 3.80 8.97 23.77
CA HIS A 5 3.11 8.95 22.47
C HIS A 5 3.34 7.59 21.78
N HIS A 6 2.27 6.82 21.66
CA HIS A 6 2.27 5.51 21.02
C HIS A 6 2.36 5.67 19.49
N ASN A 7 3.43 5.16 18.89
CA ASN A 7 3.69 5.27 17.45
C ASN A 7 2.84 4.27 16.64
N PHE A 8 1.65 4.66 16.19
CA PHE A 8 0.79 3.80 15.36
C PHE A 8 0.83 4.24 13.88
N ILE A 9 1.51 3.48 13.01
CA ILE A 9 1.23 3.56 11.56
C ILE A 9 0.27 2.42 11.23
N PHE A 10 -0.90 2.72 10.68
CA PHE A 10 -1.75 1.69 10.10
C PHE A 10 -1.35 1.47 8.64
N ILE A 11 -0.64 0.37 8.40
CA ILE A 11 -0.28 -0.12 7.08
C ILE A 11 -1.03 -1.42 6.82
N LEU A 12 -1.81 -1.43 5.75
CA LEU A 12 -2.61 -2.56 5.28
C LEU A 12 -1.91 -3.21 4.09
N VAL A 13 -1.51 -4.48 4.20
CA VAL A 13 -0.84 -5.21 3.10
C VAL A 13 -1.77 -6.23 2.44
N LEU A 14 -2.14 -5.98 1.19
CA LEU A 14 -2.86 -6.92 0.33
C LEU A 14 -1.86 -7.64 -0.59
N THR A 15 -1.57 -8.91 -0.34
CA THR A 15 -0.68 -9.72 -1.18
C THR A 15 -1.37 -10.31 -2.41
N MET A 16 -0.72 -10.32 -3.56
CA MET A 16 -1.21 -11.01 -4.76
C MET A 16 -0.19 -12.08 -5.15
N PHE A 17 -0.61 -13.34 -5.15
CA PHE A 17 0.26 -14.42 -5.60
C PHE A 17 0.42 -14.36 -7.12
N CYS A 18 1.67 -14.27 -7.55
CA CYS A 18 2.00 -14.21 -8.96
C CYS A 18 2.43 -15.62 -9.42
N PHE A 19 1.47 -16.54 -9.63
CA PHE A 19 1.79 -17.97 -9.82
C PHE A 19 2.45 -18.38 -11.15
N LYS A 20 2.69 -17.49 -12.12
CA LYS A 20 3.26 -17.88 -13.43
C LYS A 20 4.24 -16.89 -14.07
N ALA A 21 5.00 -16.12 -13.30
CA ALA A 21 6.13 -15.33 -13.82
C ALA A 21 7.38 -16.00 -13.29
N MET A 22 7.99 -16.83 -14.13
CA MET A 22 9.30 -17.41 -13.88
C MET A 22 10.35 -16.30 -14.00
N SER A 23 10.35 -15.39 -13.02
CA SER A 23 11.48 -14.57 -12.65
C SER A 23 11.93 -15.12 -11.31
N GLN A 24 13.18 -15.58 -11.22
CA GLN A 24 13.77 -16.08 -9.97
C GLN A 24 13.79 -15.03 -8.84
N GLN A 25 13.37 -13.79 -9.10
CA GLN A 25 13.55 -12.67 -8.18
C GLN A 25 12.38 -12.42 -7.22
N TYR A 26 11.10 -12.65 -7.58
CA TYR A 26 9.97 -12.47 -6.64
C TYR A 26 8.76 -13.40 -6.91
N GLN A 27 8.00 -13.74 -5.86
CA GLN A 27 6.88 -14.71 -5.92
C GLN A 27 5.52 -14.06 -5.61
N ILE A 28 5.53 -12.95 -4.87
CA ILE A 28 4.34 -12.23 -4.42
C ILE A 28 4.54 -10.74 -4.69
N MET A 29 3.50 -10.06 -5.17
CA MET A 29 3.43 -8.60 -5.14
C MET A 29 2.58 -8.15 -3.95
N GLN A 30 3.17 -7.40 -3.02
CA GLN A 30 2.44 -6.83 -1.90
C GLN A 30 1.94 -5.44 -2.27
N TYR A 31 0.63 -5.27 -2.30
CA TYR A 31 -0.04 -3.99 -2.44
C TYR A 31 -0.21 -3.37 -1.06
N VAL A 32 0.61 -2.35 -0.77
CA VAL A 32 0.73 -1.77 0.57
C VAL A 32 -0.01 -0.45 0.61
N LEU A 33 -0.89 -0.33 1.60
CA LEU A 33 -1.81 0.77 1.79
C LEU A 33 -1.52 1.45 3.12
N GLN A 34 -1.72 2.76 3.19
CA GLN A 34 -1.57 3.57 4.39
C GLN A 34 -2.89 4.28 4.74
N TRP A 35 -3.18 4.38 6.04
CA TRP A 35 -4.23 5.25 6.56
C TRP A 35 -3.64 6.60 6.96
N SER A 36 -4.17 7.67 6.36
CA SER A 36 -3.62 9.01 6.49
C SER A 36 -3.57 9.54 7.92
N PRO A 37 -4.66 9.49 8.73
CA PRO A 37 -4.59 9.89 10.13
C PRO A 37 -3.52 9.16 10.95
N SER A 38 -3.37 7.83 10.80
CA SER A 38 -2.33 7.09 11.52
C SER A 38 -0.93 7.55 11.12
N PHE A 39 -0.68 7.71 9.81
CA PHE A 39 0.62 8.22 9.35
C PHE A 39 0.88 9.63 9.90
N CYS A 40 -0.12 10.51 9.90
CA CYS A 40 0.02 11.89 10.32
C CYS A 40 0.11 12.09 11.85
N GLN A 41 -0.29 11.10 12.65
CA GLN A 41 -0.08 11.15 14.11
C GLN A 41 1.39 11.08 14.50
N ILE A 42 2.23 10.45 13.67
CA ILE A 42 3.66 10.25 13.95
C ILE A 42 4.59 10.98 12.97
N SER A 43 4.02 11.68 11.99
CA SER A 43 4.78 12.38 10.95
C SER A 43 4.13 13.71 10.61
N ASN A 44 4.96 14.73 10.42
CA ASN A 44 4.48 16.02 9.95
C ASN A 44 3.89 15.88 8.54
N CYS A 45 2.57 16.03 8.46
CA CYS A 45 1.81 15.91 7.22
C CYS A 45 1.57 17.26 6.54
N LYS A 46 1.36 17.21 5.23
CA LYS A 46 0.90 18.37 4.44
C LYS A 46 -0.43 18.89 4.99
N ARG A 47 -0.67 20.19 4.87
CA ARG A 47 -1.97 20.79 5.22
C ARG A 47 -3.07 20.22 4.32
N GLY A 48 -4.25 19.95 4.88
CA GLY A 48 -5.42 19.50 4.13
C GLY A 48 -5.39 18.05 3.66
N VAL A 49 -4.56 17.18 4.26
CA VAL A 49 -4.63 15.73 3.98
C VAL A 49 -6.04 15.23 4.33
N SER A 50 -6.70 14.59 3.38
CA SER A 50 -8.02 14.00 3.59
C SER A 50 -7.93 12.67 4.34
N GLN A 51 -8.95 12.35 5.13
CA GLN A 51 -9.05 11.09 5.87
C GLN A 51 -9.42 9.95 4.90
N LYS A 52 -8.40 9.26 4.39
CA LYS A 52 -8.57 8.17 3.41
C LYS A 52 -7.46 7.14 3.46
N ILE A 53 -7.77 5.94 2.98
CA ILE A 53 -6.77 4.95 2.63
C ILE A 53 -6.15 5.35 1.29
N SER A 54 -4.83 5.23 1.18
CA SER A 54 -4.09 5.47 -0.07
C SER A 54 -2.97 4.46 -0.23
N ILE A 55 -2.43 4.32 -1.43
CA ILE A 55 -1.26 3.49 -1.71
C ILE A 55 -0.07 4.07 -0.97
N HIS A 56 0.62 3.19 -0.26
CA HIS A 56 1.95 3.41 0.26
C HIS A 56 3.00 2.91 -0.74
N GLY A 57 2.85 1.68 -1.23
CA GLY A 57 3.79 1.10 -2.19
C GLY A 57 3.36 -0.24 -2.79
N LEU A 58 4.10 -0.66 -3.81
CA LEU A 58 4.10 -2.03 -4.31
C LEU A 58 5.42 -2.69 -3.94
N TRP A 59 5.37 -3.75 -3.14
CA TRP A 59 6.57 -4.41 -2.63
C TRP A 59 6.64 -5.85 -3.15
N PRO A 60 7.51 -6.12 -4.13
CA PRO A 60 7.88 -7.48 -4.49
C PRO A 60 8.39 -8.22 -3.25
N ALA A 61 7.92 -9.45 -3.06
CA ALA A 61 8.21 -10.26 -1.90
C ALA A 61 8.47 -11.72 -2.27
N TYR A 62 9.20 -12.40 -1.41
CA TYR A 62 9.32 -13.87 -1.44
C TYR A 62 7.98 -14.53 -1.04
N GLY A 63 7.85 -15.83 -1.27
CA GLY A 63 6.65 -16.61 -0.97
C GLY A 63 6.29 -16.65 0.53
N ASN A 64 7.25 -16.32 1.41
CA ASN A 64 7.04 -16.16 2.85
C ASN A 64 6.52 -14.76 3.25
N GLY A 65 6.32 -13.86 2.29
CA GLY A 65 5.82 -12.50 2.50
C GLY A 65 6.85 -11.48 2.98
N HIS A 66 8.13 -11.79 3.01
CA HIS A 66 9.17 -10.78 3.22
C HIS A 66 9.43 -10.00 1.93
N SER A 67 9.38 -8.66 2.02
CA SER A 67 9.79 -7.79 0.92
C SER A 67 11.22 -8.09 0.55
N ILE A 68 11.48 -8.12 -0.75
CA ILE A 68 12.83 -8.33 -1.28
C ILE A 68 13.64 -7.06 -1.02
N PRO A 69 14.82 -7.17 -0.39
CA PRO A 69 15.72 -6.04 -0.27
C PRO A 69 16.11 -5.55 -1.66
N CYS A 70 15.97 -4.26 -1.90
CA CYS A 70 16.33 -3.67 -3.16
C CYS A 70 17.27 -2.49 -2.96
N LYS A 71 18.34 -2.48 -3.74
CA LYS A 71 19.31 -1.39 -3.86
C LYS A 71 19.54 -1.13 -5.34
N CYS A 72 18.90 -0.10 -5.90
CA CYS A 72 19.17 0.27 -7.29
C CYS A 72 20.65 0.59 -7.48
N ILE A 73 21.18 0.21 -8.64
CA ILE A 73 22.57 0.50 -9.00
C ILE A 73 22.76 2.00 -9.25
N ASP A 74 21.84 2.64 -9.97
CA ASP A 74 21.88 4.07 -10.31
C ASP A 74 20.60 4.78 -9.87
N ILE A 75 20.59 5.23 -8.62
CA ILE A 75 19.42 5.90 -8.01
C ILE A 75 19.01 7.15 -8.80
N ILE A 76 19.98 7.94 -9.27
CA ILE A 76 19.70 9.21 -9.98
C ILE A 76 18.99 8.91 -11.30
N LYS A 77 19.46 7.91 -12.04
CA LYS A 77 18.80 7.45 -13.27
C LYS A 77 17.40 6.92 -12.99
N GLU A 78 17.23 6.10 -11.96
CA GLU A 78 15.92 5.54 -11.63
C GLU A 78 14.91 6.60 -11.20
N GLU A 79 15.32 7.61 -10.44
CA GLU A 79 14.44 8.74 -10.11
C GLU A 79 14.07 9.58 -11.33
N LYS A 80 14.97 9.72 -12.32
CA LYS A 80 14.67 10.35 -13.61
C LYS A 80 13.65 9.53 -14.39
N ASN A 81 13.81 8.21 -14.46
CA ASN A 81 12.84 7.31 -15.10
C ASN A 81 11.44 7.46 -14.48
N VAL A 82 11.36 7.54 -13.14
CA VAL A 82 10.08 7.78 -12.44
C VAL A 82 9.47 9.11 -12.88
N ASN A 83 10.24 10.19 -12.95
CA ASN A 83 9.75 11.49 -13.40
C ASN A 83 9.19 11.42 -14.82
N GLU A 84 9.92 10.76 -15.74
CA GLU A 84 9.49 10.63 -17.13
C GLU A 84 8.19 9.83 -17.25
N VAL A 85 8.14 8.66 -16.60
CA VAL A 85 6.93 7.81 -16.60
C VAL A 85 5.74 8.56 -16.03
N MET A 86 5.91 9.26 -14.91
CA MET A 86 4.81 9.99 -14.27
C MET A 86 4.40 11.24 -15.04
N LYS A 87 5.34 11.96 -15.65
CA LYS A 87 5.07 13.14 -16.50
C LYS A 87 4.18 12.80 -17.69
N PHE A 88 4.36 11.63 -18.29
CA PHE A 88 3.57 11.17 -19.44
C PHE A 88 2.44 10.20 -19.06
N ASN A 89 2.20 9.98 -17.77
CA ASN A 89 1.12 9.10 -17.32
C ASN A 89 -0.23 9.82 -17.49
N PRO A 90 -1.17 9.30 -18.31
CA PRO A 90 -2.48 9.92 -18.49
C PRO A 90 -3.31 9.98 -17.20
N ASN A 91 -2.94 9.19 -16.18
CA ASN A 91 -3.62 9.12 -14.89
C ASN A 91 -2.89 9.92 -13.79
N LEU A 92 -1.96 10.83 -14.11
CA LEU A 92 -1.18 11.57 -13.10
C LEU A 92 -2.06 12.23 -12.01
N ASN A 93 -3.16 12.89 -12.41
CA ASN A 93 -4.12 13.51 -11.48
C ASN A 93 -4.69 12.51 -10.49
N LEU A 94 -4.97 11.29 -10.95
CA LEU A 94 -5.45 10.22 -10.09
C LEU A 94 -4.35 9.76 -9.12
N PHE A 95 -3.09 9.66 -9.54
CA PHE A 95 -1.96 9.31 -8.65
C PHE A 95 -1.81 10.28 -7.48
N HIS A 96 -2.04 11.57 -7.70
CA HIS A 96 -2.08 12.56 -6.61
C HIS A 96 -3.18 12.28 -5.57
N ILE A 97 -4.21 11.53 -5.95
CA ILE A 97 -5.32 11.16 -5.07
C ILE A 97 -5.08 9.80 -4.42
N ILE A 98 -4.66 8.79 -5.21
CA ILE A 98 -4.59 7.40 -4.77
C ILE A 98 -3.25 7.00 -4.18
N TRP A 99 -2.15 7.67 -4.55
CA TRP A 99 -0.80 7.39 -4.06
C TRP A 99 -0.09 8.69 -3.63
N PRO A 100 -0.68 9.51 -2.75
CA PRO A 100 -0.11 10.79 -2.37
C PRO A 100 1.09 10.61 -1.44
N ASN A 101 2.13 11.43 -1.62
CA ASN A 101 3.07 11.69 -0.53
C ASN A 101 2.41 12.60 0.53
N LEU A 102 2.21 12.06 1.74
CA LEU A 102 1.61 12.76 2.87
C LEU A 102 2.62 13.66 3.62
N LYS A 103 3.92 13.37 3.55
CA LYS A 103 4.97 14.01 4.34
C LYS A 103 5.20 15.46 3.89
N ALA A 104 5.12 16.42 4.82
CA ALA A 104 5.27 17.85 4.55
C ALA A 104 6.67 18.22 4.07
N SER A 105 7.71 17.59 4.62
CA SER A 105 9.11 17.89 4.33
C SER A 105 9.61 17.29 3.02
N SER A 106 8.73 16.82 2.13
CA SER A 106 9.12 16.11 0.91
C SER A 106 8.18 16.46 -0.27
N PRO A 107 8.71 16.49 -1.50
CA PRO A 107 7.93 16.84 -2.69
C PRO A 107 6.81 15.83 -2.95
N TYR A 108 5.85 16.18 -3.81
CA TYR A 108 4.64 15.37 -4.03
C TYR A 108 4.93 13.97 -4.59
N ASP A 109 6.02 13.84 -5.35
CA ASP A 109 6.48 12.64 -6.05
C ASP A 109 7.47 11.81 -5.24
N TRP A 110 7.88 12.28 -4.05
CA TRP A 110 8.88 11.62 -3.22
C TRP A 110 8.54 10.15 -2.95
N LEU A 111 7.28 9.87 -2.61
CA LEU A 111 6.84 8.51 -2.29
C LEU A 111 6.92 7.57 -3.51
N TRP A 112 6.71 8.09 -4.71
CA TRP A 112 6.82 7.32 -5.96
C TRP A 112 8.27 6.94 -6.23
N LYS A 113 9.18 7.93 -6.14
CA LYS A 113 10.63 7.72 -6.27
C LYS A 113 11.16 6.75 -5.22
N HIS A 114 10.83 7.01 -3.97
CA HIS A 114 11.24 6.19 -2.84
C HIS A 114 10.72 4.74 -2.97
N GLY A 115 9.45 4.57 -3.34
CA GLY A 115 8.85 3.26 -3.56
C GLY A 115 9.52 2.49 -4.70
N TRP A 116 9.77 3.14 -5.83
CA TRP A 116 10.48 2.54 -6.95
C TRP A 116 11.91 2.15 -6.58
N VAL A 117 12.65 3.05 -5.94
CA VAL A 117 14.08 2.85 -5.62
C VAL A 117 14.29 1.73 -4.59
N ASN A 118 13.39 1.61 -3.61
CA ASN A 118 13.54 0.63 -2.53
C ASN A 118 12.82 -0.69 -2.77
N HIS A 119 12.00 -0.81 -3.81
CA HIS A 119 11.21 -2.01 -4.05
C HIS A 119 11.11 -2.44 -5.51
N GLY A 120 11.00 -1.49 -6.44
CA GLY A 120 10.70 -1.79 -7.84
C GLY A 120 11.91 -2.07 -8.72
N CYS A 121 12.96 -1.24 -8.65
CA CYS A 121 14.04 -1.23 -9.64
C CYS A 121 14.89 -2.52 -9.68
N CYS A 122 14.92 -3.30 -8.60
CA CYS A 122 15.78 -4.49 -8.49
C CYS A 122 15.16 -5.75 -9.08
N ILE A 123 13.94 -5.66 -9.59
CA ILE A 123 13.20 -6.80 -10.15
C ILE A 123 13.56 -7.08 -11.61
N GLY A 124 14.57 -6.35 -12.15
CA GLY A 124 15.15 -6.60 -13.46
C GLY A 124 14.12 -6.50 -14.59
N PRO A 125 14.40 -6.97 -15.81
CA PRO A 125 13.54 -6.70 -16.98
C PRO A 125 12.09 -7.22 -16.83
N SER A 126 11.81 -8.03 -15.80
CA SER A 126 10.49 -8.53 -15.43
C SER A 126 9.47 -7.43 -15.10
N LEU A 127 9.91 -6.24 -14.65
CA LEU A 127 9.01 -5.14 -14.29
C LEU A 127 9.66 -3.78 -14.59
N THR A 128 9.25 -3.17 -15.68
CA THR A 128 9.65 -1.79 -16.03
C THR A 128 9.02 -0.77 -15.07
N THR A 129 9.62 0.42 -14.96
CA THR A 129 9.06 1.55 -14.19
C THR A 129 7.62 1.85 -14.59
N THR A 130 7.33 1.82 -15.91
CA THR A 130 5.98 1.98 -16.45
C THR A 130 5.02 0.92 -15.93
N GLN A 131 5.39 -0.36 -16.02
CA GLN A 131 4.55 -1.46 -15.55
C GLN A 131 4.34 -1.42 -14.04
N TYR A 132 5.33 -1.01 -13.26
CA TYR A 132 5.22 -0.84 -11.81
C TYR A 132 4.12 0.16 -11.45
N PHE A 133 4.14 1.36 -12.02
CA PHE A 133 3.10 2.36 -11.74
C PHE A 133 1.75 1.96 -12.37
N GLN A 134 1.72 1.37 -13.56
CA GLN A 134 0.49 0.83 -14.14
C GLN A 134 -0.17 -0.21 -13.24
N ALA A 135 0.60 -1.12 -12.63
CA ALA A 135 0.08 -2.11 -11.69
C ALA A 135 -0.57 -1.44 -10.46
N GLY A 136 0.06 -0.37 -9.94
CA GLY A 136 -0.48 0.38 -8.79
C GLY A 136 -1.82 1.04 -9.10
N HIS A 137 -1.95 1.61 -10.30
CA HIS A 137 -3.21 2.18 -10.78
C HIS A 137 -4.29 1.11 -10.97
N LEU A 138 -3.98 0.02 -11.68
CA LEU A 138 -4.98 -0.96 -12.10
C LEU A 138 -5.69 -1.63 -10.92
N ILE A 139 -4.96 -1.94 -9.83
CA ILE A 139 -5.51 -2.64 -8.65
C ILE A 139 -6.69 -1.89 -8.01
N ILE A 140 -6.74 -0.55 -8.10
CA ILE A 140 -7.85 0.24 -7.56
C ILE A 140 -9.10 0.18 -8.44
N PHE A 141 -8.95 -0.17 -9.72
CA PHE A 141 -9.96 0.04 -10.77
C PHE A 141 -10.58 -1.24 -11.33
N SER A 142 -10.24 -2.43 -10.86
CA SER A 142 -10.66 -3.66 -11.53
C SER A 142 -11.60 -4.52 -10.70
N LYS A 143 -12.75 -4.88 -11.30
CA LYS A 143 -13.63 -5.96 -10.85
C LYS A 143 -13.35 -7.33 -11.51
N ARG A 144 -12.31 -7.47 -12.34
CA ARG A 144 -12.03 -8.69 -13.13
C ARG A 144 -10.52 -8.88 -13.30
N TYR A 145 -9.92 -9.89 -12.65
CA TYR A 145 -8.54 -10.28 -12.91
C TYR A 145 -8.44 -11.78 -13.22
N ILE A 146 -8.31 -12.13 -14.49
CA ILE A 146 -8.07 -13.50 -14.94
C ILE A 146 -6.94 -13.46 -15.97
N ASN A 147 -5.81 -14.09 -15.61
CA ASN A 147 -4.64 -14.38 -16.45
C ASN A 147 -3.60 -13.26 -16.61
N PHE A 148 -2.99 -12.93 -15.48
CA PHE A 148 -1.54 -12.85 -15.28
C PHE A 148 -0.70 -11.75 -15.97
N PHE A 149 -1.08 -11.18 -17.11
CA PHE A 149 -0.54 -9.89 -17.61
C PHE A 149 -1.43 -9.21 -18.67
N LEU A 150 -2.69 -9.65 -18.83
CA LEU A 150 -3.70 -9.08 -19.74
C LEU A 150 -5.03 -8.83 -19.01
N CYS A 151 -5.05 -7.88 -18.08
CA CYS A 151 -6.28 -7.40 -17.44
C CYS A 151 -6.28 -5.88 -17.34
N VAL A 152 -6.46 -5.26 -18.50
CA VAL A 152 -7.07 -3.93 -18.62
C VAL A 152 -8.50 -4.18 -19.10
N LEU A 153 -9.46 -3.41 -18.59
CA LEU A 153 -10.91 -3.39 -18.87
C LEU A 153 -11.80 -3.89 -17.71
N ASN A 154 -11.95 -3.07 -16.67
CA ASN A 154 -13.14 -2.22 -16.50
C ASN A 154 -13.14 -1.56 -15.11
N GLY A 155 -13.07 -0.23 -15.17
CA GLY A 155 -12.91 0.72 -14.07
C GLY A 155 -14.01 0.69 -13.02
N ILE A 156 -13.65 0.48 -11.75
CA ILE A 156 -14.42 0.86 -10.57
C ILE A 156 -13.44 1.28 -9.47
N SER A 157 -13.48 2.55 -9.05
CA SER A 157 -12.70 3.03 -7.90
C SER A 157 -13.14 2.33 -6.61
N ILE A 158 -12.26 1.55 -5.99
CA ILE A 158 -12.52 0.95 -4.68
C ILE A 158 -12.33 2.00 -3.58
N ASN A 159 -13.42 2.49 -2.98
CA ASN A 159 -13.35 3.23 -1.72
C ASN A 159 -13.23 2.23 -0.56
N LEU A 160 -12.00 1.89 -0.19
CA LEU A 160 -11.69 0.94 0.88
C LEU A 160 -12.25 1.38 2.24
N THR A 161 -12.28 2.68 2.51
CA THR A 161 -12.86 3.24 3.74
C THR A 161 -14.35 2.91 3.83
N ASN A 162 -15.12 3.06 2.74
CA ASN A 162 -16.54 2.70 2.73
C ASN A 162 -16.77 1.20 2.98
N HIS A 163 -15.89 0.33 2.48
CA HIS A 163 -16.02 -1.11 2.72
C HIS A 163 -15.73 -1.50 4.17
N LEU A 164 -14.75 -0.85 4.80
CA LEU A 164 -14.52 -0.99 6.24
C LEU A 164 -15.77 -0.60 7.03
N VAL A 165 -16.34 0.57 6.73
CA VAL A 165 -17.57 1.11 7.34
C VAL A 165 -18.73 0.11 7.18
N GLN A 166 -18.97 -0.42 5.97
CA GLN A 166 -19.99 -1.43 5.70
C GLN A 166 -19.74 -2.78 6.42
N GLY A 167 -18.48 -3.10 6.71
CA GLY A 167 -18.09 -4.25 7.53
C GLY A 167 -18.18 -4.01 9.04
N GLY A 168 -18.61 -2.81 9.47
CA GLY A 168 -18.70 -2.40 10.87
C GLY A 168 -17.37 -1.96 11.48
N VAL A 169 -16.43 -1.51 10.64
CA VAL A 169 -15.15 -0.92 11.03
C VAL A 169 -15.18 0.57 10.70
N GLN A 170 -15.55 1.38 11.68
CA GLN A 170 -15.68 2.83 11.55
C GLN A 170 -14.38 3.49 12.03
N PRO A 171 -13.82 4.47 11.31
CA PRO A 171 -12.74 5.29 11.85
C PRO A 171 -13.11 5.87 13.22
N SER A 172 -12.26 5.66 14.23
CA SER A 172 -12.49 6.05 15.62
C SER A 172 -11.17 6.19 16.36
N ASN A 173 -11.09 7.20 17.23
CA ASN A 173 -9.99 7.38 18.18
C ASN A 173 -10.17 6.57 19.47
N HIS A 174 -11.31 5.90 19.65
CA HIS A 174 -11.69 5.23 20.90
C HIS A 174 -12.01 3.75 20.74
N VAL A 175 -12.38 3.32 19.53
CA VAL A 175 -12.75 1.93 19.25
C VAL A 175 -11.61 1.27 18.47
N PRO A 176 -10.86 0.33 19.08
CA PRO A 176 -9.90 -0.47 18.36
C PRO A 176 -10.60 -1.64 17.65
N TYR A 177 -9.99 -2.13 16.58
CA TYR A 177 -10.46 -3.29 15.83
C TYR A 177 -9.38 -4.36 15.77
N SER A 178 -9.77 -5.60 15.99
CA SER A 178 -8.87 -6.72 15.77
C SER A 178 -8.57 -6.90 14.28
N GLU A 179 -7.39 -7.42 13.98
CA GLU A 179 -7.00 -7.82 12.62
C GLU A 179 -8.08 -8.68 11.95
N LEU A 180 -8.69 -9.62 12.67
CA LEU A 180 -9.78 -10.47 12.14
C LEU A 180 -11.01 -9.66 11.73
N LYS A 181 -11.41 -8.65 12.51
CA LYS A 181 -12.56 -7.81 12.20
C LYS A 181 -12.31 -6.95 10.96
N ILE A 182 -11.10 -6.42 10.81
CA ILE A 182 -10.70 -5.66 9.62
C ILE A 182 -10.64 -6.56 8.39
N ARG A 183 -10.02 -7.75 8.51
CA ARG A 183 -10.01 -8.77 7.45
C ARG A 183 -11.42 -9.14 6.99
N ALA A 184 -12.34 -9.37 7.93
CA ALA A 184 -13.72 -9.71 7.63
C ALA A 184 -14.50 -8.56 6.98
N ALA A 185 -14.18 -7.31 7.31
CA ALA A 185 -14.76 -6.15 6.65
C ALA A 185 -14.26 -6.02 5.20
N LEU A 186 -12.98 -6.29 4.96
CA LEU A 186 -12.35 -6.19 3.64
C LEU A 186 -12.59 -7.42 2.76
N SER A 187 -12.89 -8.60 3.32
CA SER A 187 -13.11 -9.83 2.52
C SER A 187 -14.29 -9.69 1.55
N LYS A 188 -15.26 -8.82 1.86
CA LYS A 188 -16.40 -8.50 0.99
C LYS A 188 -15.99 -7.78 -0.31
N LEU A 189 -14.79 -7.21 -0.39
CA LEU A 189 -14.24 -6.59 -1.61
C LEU A 189 -13.83 -7.63 -2.66
N VAL A 190 -13.48 -8.83 -2.22
CA VAL A 190 -12.85 -9.85 -3.05
C VAL A 190 -13.81 -11.03 -3.18
N HIS A 191 -14.62 -11.04 -4.24
CA HIS A 191 -15.51 -12.16 -4.60
C HIS A 191 -14.78 -13.45 -5.04
N PHE A 192 -13.45 -13.48 -4.95
CA PHE A 192 -12.64 -14.66 -5.23
C PHE A 192 -11.89 -15.10 -3.99
N SER A 193 -11.64 -16.40 -3.91
CA SER A 193 -10.71 -17.11 -3.02
C SER A 193 -9.28 -16.59 -3.18
N PHE A 194 -9.07 -15.31 -2.89
CA PHE A 194 -7.79 -14.88 -2.38
C PHE A 194 -7.59 -15.69 -1.11
N ASP A 195 -6.54 -16.48 -1.06
CA ASP A 195 -6.01 -16.98 0.20
C ASP A 195 -5.70 -15.73 1.02
N THR A 196 -6.66 -15.31 1.86
CA THR A 196 -6.59 -14.15 2.75
C THR A 196 -5.60 -14.43 3.86
N LYS A 197 -4.40 -14.89 3.53
CA LYS A 197 -3.17 -14.59 4.30
C LYS A 197 -2.92 -13.06 4.33
N LEU A 198 -3.66 -12.33 3.51
CA LEU A 198 -3.81 -10.89 3.24
C LEU A 198 -4.18 -9.96 4.40
N THR A 199 -3.23 -9.74 5.30
CA THR A 199 -3.04 -8.45 5.99
C THR A 199 -1.89 -8.67 6.95
N ARG A 200 -0.66 -8.31 6.55
CA ARG A 200 0.28 -7.89 7.58
C ARG A 200 -0.14 -6.47 7.93
N PHE A 201 -0.72 -6.29 9.12
CA PHE A 201 -0.81 -4.98 9.72
C PHE A 201 0.58 -4.61 10.18
N ILE A 202 1.23 -3.65 9.53
CA ILE A 202 2.46 -3.07 10.08
C ILE A 202 2.04 -1.94 11.04
N SER A 203 1.18 -2.29 11.98
CA SER A 203 0.96 -1.56 13.21
C SER A 203 1.55 -2.47 14.29
N CYS A 204 2.86 -2.41 14.48
CA CYS A 204 3.49 -3.01 15.66
C CYS A 204 4.05 -1.87 16.52
N PRO A 205 3.20 -1.26 17.37
CA PRO A 205 3.56 -0.06 18.10
C PRO A 205 4.31 -0.38 19.40
N LEU A 206 4.18 -1.60 19.93
CA LEU A 206 4.85 -2.04 21.17
C LEU A 206 5.01 -3.56 21.17
N LEU A 207 6.22 -4.04 21.47
CA LEU A 207 6.46 -5.40 21.95
C LEU A 207 6.09 -5.41 23.44
N GLN A 208 4.88 -5.80 23.81
CA GLN A 208 4.65 -6.28 25.17
C GLN A 208 5.07 -7.75 25.17
N ASN A 209 6.19 -8.08 25.83
CA ASN A 209 6.80 -9.42 25.81
C ASN A 209 7.11 -9.97 24.40
N GLY A 210 7.53 -9.11 23.47
CA GLY A 210 7.93 -9.56 22.13
C GLY A 210 6.77 -9.80 21.14
N LYS A 211 5.53 -9.41 21.47
CA LYS A 211 4.35 -9.61 20.60
C LYS A 211 3.65 -8.28 20.27
N CYS A 212 3.26 -8.10 19.00
CA CYS A 212 2.46 -6.96 18.58
C CYS A 212 1.06 -7.03 19.22
N LYS A 213 0.50 -5.90 19.67
CA LYS A 213 -0.93 -5.81 20.00
C LYS A 213 -1.75 -6.21 18.77
N THR A 214 -2.77 -7.04 18.99
CA THR A 214 -3.64 -7.58 17.93
C THR A 214 -4.68 -6.59 17.44
N ASP A 215 -4.97 -5.57 18.25
CA ASP A 215 -6.01 -4.58 17.97
C ASP A 215 -5.40 -3.25 17.58
N VAL A 216 -5.98 -2.63 16.55
CA VAL A 216 -5.48 -1.40 15.92
C VAL A 216 -6.58 -0.35 15.84
N PHE A 217 -6.19 0.91 16.01
CA PHE A 217 -7.09 2.03 15.81
C PHE A 217 -7.04 2.48 14.34
N LEU A 218 -8.19 2.92 13.83
CA LEU A 218 -8.30 3.70 12.60
C LEU A 218 -8.63 5.15 12.99
N PRO A 219 -7.63 5.92 13.45
CA PRO A 219 -7.86 7.24 14.02
C PRO A 219 -8.52 8.19 13.02
N THR A 220 -9.17 9.21 13.54
CA THR A 220 -9.60 10.37 12.75
C THR A 220 -8.60 11.52 12.93
N PHE A 221 -8.66 12.52 12.06
CA PHE A 221 -8.01 13.81 12.35
C PHE A 221 -8.63 14.50 13.56
#